data_AF-A0AAP2ML43-F1
#
_entry.id   AF-A0AAP2ML43-F1
#
_cell.length_a   1.000
_cell.length_b   1.000
_cell.length_c   1.000
_cell.angle_alpha   90.00
_cell.angle_beta   90.00
_cell.angle_gamma   90.00
#
_symmetry.space_group_name_H-M   'P 1'
#
loop_
_entity.id
_entity.type
_entity.pdbx_description
1 polymer ?
#
loop_
_entity_poly.entity_id
_entity_poly.type
_entity_poly.pdbx_seq_one_letter_code
_entity_poly.pdbx_strand_id
1 'polypeptide(L)'
;MPLDNRSEQRHLLFSILVTVVLGGAGVIIGLLARSRAIVFDGMYSLVDVVITSVSLVIARLIATEGTRRFQYGFWHLEPLIEAFGGAALGLSCLYATLTAIADLRAGGSREVQYGAGMIWAALTAALGFAMAWLMHRASRRTASGLLAMDARGWLVSGGLSVGLLVGFSAARIMADGPLAAWVRYCDGLVLLVVSLALLPVPFRSLWHAAAEVGQMAPAALDARVAEVLAQALQHYGFTDFTSYVTQSGRARFVDIQLLAPPGYEDGAVDRLDALRNHIAAAISDDDAHLWLTVSVTCERRWM
;
A
#
# COMPACT_ATOMS: atom_id res chain seq x y z
N MET A 1 -13.05 -11.47 17.62
CA MET A 1 -12.37 -11.29 18.92
C MET A 1 -11.97 -9.81 19.01
N PRO A 2 -12.34 -9.04 20.04
CA PRO A 2 -11.97 -7.63 20.07
C PRO A 2 -10.47 -7.55 20.38
N LEU A 3 -9.67 -7.33 19.34
CA LEU A 3 -8.24 -7.09 19.46
C LEU A 3 -8.03 -5.87 20.36
N ASP A 4 -7.03 -5.92 21.24
CA ASP A 4 -6.69 -4.87 22.21
C ASP A 4 -6.14 -3.62 21.48
N ASN A 5 -7.09 -2.91 20.85
CA ASN A 5 -6.89 -1.84 19.86
C ASN A 5 -6.12 -0.65 20.45
N ARG A 6 -6.11 -0.49 21.77
CA ARG A 6 -5.40 0.61 22.46
C ARG A 6 -3.88 0.47 22.37
N SER A 7 -3.37 -0.76 22.44
CA SER A 7 -1.93 -1.01 22.35
C SER A 7 -1.44 -0.75 20.93
N GLU A 8 -2.14 -1.27 19.93
CA GLU A 8 -1.90 -1.03 18.51
C GLU A 8 -1.96 0.45 18.15
N GLN A 9 -3.01 1.15 18.58
CA GLN A 9 -3.17 2.59 18.34
C GLN A 9 -2.03 3.41 18.95
N ARG A 10 -1.52 3.04 20.14
CA ARG A 10 -0.37 3.73 20.73
C ARG A 10 0.90 3.54 19.89
N HIS A 11 1.15 2.35 19.35
CA HIS A 11 2.31 2.11 18.50
C HIS A 11 2.20 2.88 17.18
N LEU A 12 1.02 2.90 16.56
CA LEU A 12 0.78 3.66 15.33
C LEU A 12 0.86 5.18 15.54
N LEU A 13 0.27 5.71 16.62
CA LEU A 13 0.40 7.14 16.97
C LEU A 13 1.83 7.53 17.28
N PHE A 14 2.58 6.66 17.96
CA PHE A 14 4.00 6.87 18.20
C PHE A 14 4.79 6.89 16.89
N SER A 15 4.51 5.94 15.99
CA SER A 15 5.12 5.88 14.66
C SER A 15 4.86 7.16 13.86
N ILE A 16 3.59 7.58 13.75
CA ILE A 16 3.20 8.83 13.10
C ILE A 16 3.95 10.03 13.69
N LEU A 17 4.00 10.15 15.02
CA LEU A 17 4.71 11.26 15.67
C LEU A 17 6.20 11.27 15.31
N VAL A 18 6.87 10.12 15.37
CA VAL A 18 8.30 10.00 15.03
C VAL A 18 8.53 10.39 13.58
N THR A 19 7.68 9.94 12.66
CA THR A 19 7.85 10.25 11.24
C THR A 19 7.55 11.72 10.91
N VAL A 20 6.57 12.36 11.56
CA VAL A 20 6.35 13.82 11.42
C VAL A 20 7.57 14.60 11.88
N VAL A 21 8.13 14.25 13.04
CA VAL A 21 9.31 14.92 13.59
C VAL A 21 10.51 14.70 12.66
N LEU A 22 10.73 13.47 12.20
CA LEU A 22 11.84 13.12 11.32
C LEU A 22 11.71 13.78 9.94
N GLY A 23 10.54 13.73 9.33
CA GLY A 23 10.26 14.36 8.05
C GLY A 23 10.39 15.88 8.10
N GLY A 24 9.83 16.51 9.13
CA GLY A 24 9.95 17.95 9.35
C GLY A 24 11.40 18.39 9.61
N ALA A 25 12.11 17.68 10.49
CA ALA A 25 13.53 17.94 10.73
C ALA A 25 14.38 17.69 9.48
N GLY A 26 14.06 16.66 8.69
CA GLY A 26 14.73 16.35 7.43
C GLY A 26 14.59 17.47 6.40
N VAL A 27 13.41 18.03 6.24
CA VAL A 27 13.20 19.20 5.36
C VAL A 27 14.01 20.40 5.86
N ILE A 28 13.98 20.72 7.16
CA ILE A 28 14.72 21.84 7.73
C ILE A 28 16.23 21.64 7.55
N ILE A 29 16.76 20.47 7.92
CA ILE A 29 18.18 20.14 7.82
C ILE A 29 18.63 20.10 6.36
N GLY A 30 17.81 19.57 5.46
CA GLY A 30 18.10 19.56 4.03
C GLY A 30 18.21 20.96 3.44
N LEU A 31 17.32 21.88 3.84
CA LEU A 31 17.39 23.29 3.44
C LEU A 31 18.64 23.98 4.00
N LEU A 32 18.96 23.77 5.29
CA LEU A 32 20.17 24.33 5.92
C LEU A 32 21.46 23.77 5.31
N ALA A 33 21.49 22.47 5.01
CA ALA A 33 22.61 21.78 4.37
C ALA A 33 22.68 22.03 2.85
N ARG A 34 21.66 22.70 2.28
CA ARG A 34 21.45 22.91 0.84
C ARG A 34 21.50 21.63 0.00
N SER A 35 21.03 20.53 0.59
CA SER A 35 20.95 19.22 -0.06
C SER A 35 19.53 18.95 -0.52
N ARG A 36 19.34 18.77 -1.83
CA ARG A 36 18.02 18.44 -2.38
C ARG A 36 17.65 16.99 -2.12
N ALA A 37 18.64 16.11 -2.00
CA ALA A 37 18.44 14.70 -1.65
C ALA A 37 17.85 14.55 -0.24
N ILE A 38 18.35 15.30 0.76
CA ILE A 38 17.81 15.26 2.13
C ILE A 38 16.42 15.89 2.19
N VAL A 39 16.18 17.00 1.48
CA VAL A 39 14.84 17.62 1.43
C VAL A 39 13.82 16.64 0.84
N PHE A 40 14.19 15.91 -0.22
CA PHE A 40 13.34 14.91 -0.83
C PHE A 40 12.99 13.76 0.12
N ASP A 41 13.97 13.23 0.86
CA ASP A 41 13.74 12.18 1.86
C ASP A 41 12.83 12.65 3.02
N GLY A 42 13.01 13.89 3.48
CA GLY A 42 12.11 14.51 4.46
C GLY A 42 10.69 14.66 3.93
N MET A 43 10.53 15.14 2.68
CA MET A 43 9.23 15.29 2.02
C MET A 43 8.54 13.94 1.78
N TYR A 44 9.30 12.93 1.36
CA TYR A 44 8.82 11.55 1.21
C TYR A 44 8.20 11.05 2.53
N SER A 45 8.92 11.22 3.64
CA SER A 45 8.46 10.81 4.97
C SER A 45 7.17 11.54 5.38
N LEU A 46 7.02 12.83 5.05
CA LEU A 46 5.80 13.59 5.35
C LEU A 46 4.61 13.12 4.52
N VAL A 47 4.81 12.87 3.22
CA VAL A 47 3.74 12.35 2.34
C VAL A 47 3.29 10.97 2.81
N ASP A 48 4.24 10.10 3.15
CA ASP A 48 3.98 8.75 3.67
C ASP A 48 3.15 8.79 4.97
N VAL A 49 3.47 9.70 5.90
CA VAL A 49 2.67 9.89 7.12
C VAL A 49 1.26 10.33 6.83
N VAL A 50 1.08 11.28 5.92
CA VAL A 50 -0.27 11.77 5.57
C VAL A 50 -1.09 10.60 5.04
N ILE A 51 -0.53 9.81 4.12
CA ILE A 51 -1.20 8.62 3.57
C ILE A 51 -1.53 7.63 4.69
N THR A 52 -0.54 7.24 5.51
CA THR A 52 -0.71 6.27 6.60
C THR A 52 -1.74 6.75 7.64
N SER A 53 -1.75 8.05 7.95
CA SER A 53 -2.72 8.63 8.88
C SER A 53 -4.15 8.58 8.34
N VAL A 54 -4.33 8.93 7.06
CA VAL A 54 -5.66 8.85 6.42
C VAL A 54 -6.11 7.40 6.28
N SER A 55 -5.22 6.48 5.88
CA SER A 55 -5.49 5.04 5.83
C SER A 55 -5.93 4.50 7.20
N LEU A 56 -5.32 4.95 8.29
CA LEU A 56 -5.75 4.58 9.65
C LEU A 56 -7.15 5.09 9.99
N VAL A 57 -7.49 6.33 9.60
CA VAL A 57 -8.84 6.88 9.80
C VAL A 57 -9.87 6.06 9.02
N ILE A 58 -9.54 5.66 7.80
CA ILE A 58 -10.42 4.88 6.93
C ILE A 58 -10.60 3.47 7.46
N ALA A 59 -9.53 2.82 7.91
CA ALA A 59 -9.62 1.51 8.55
C ALA A 59 -10.59 1.53 9.74
N ARG A 60 -10.61 2.62 10.53
CA ARG A 60 -11.58 2.81 11.63
C ARG A 60 -12.99 3.06 11.12
N LEU A 61 -13.15 3.83 10.06
CA LEU A 61 -14.46 4.13 9.47
C LEU A 61 -15.10 2.88 8.86
N ILE A 62 -14.30 2.05 8.20
CA ILE A 62 -14.69 0.74 7.64
C ILE A 62 -15.10 -0.23 8.76
N ALA A 63 -14.42 -0.21 9.90
CA ALA A 63 -14.77 -1.03 11.06
C ALA A 63 -16.12 -0.63 11.71
N THR A 64 -16.69 0.52 11.33
CA THR A 64 -18.02 0.93 11.77
C THR A 64 -19.06 0.35 10.81
N GLU A 65 -20.09 -0.35 11.34
CA GLU A 65 -21.19 -0.86 10.51
C GLU A 65 -21.77 0.27 9.64
N GLY A 66 -21.86 0.03 8.33
CA GLY A 66 -22.17 1.07 7.34
C GLY A 66 -23.44 1.87 7.68
N THR A 67 -23.43 3.17 7.36
CA THR A 67 -24.63 4.02 7.52
C THR A 67 -25.73 3.68 6.51
N ARG A 68 -27.00 3.98 6.82
CA ARG A 68 -28.16 3.80 5.90
C ARG A 68 -27.98 4.38 4.48
N ARG A 69 -27.11 5.39 4.30
CA ARG A 69 -26.76 5.98 3.00
C ARG A 69 -25.61 5.25 2.27
N PHE A 70 -24.74 4.56 3.01
CA PHE A 70 -23.62 3.77 2.49
C PHE A 70 -23.82 2.30 2.85
N GLN A 71 -24.74 1.65 2.12
CA GLN A 71 -25.19 0.27 2.41
C GLN A 71 -24.09 -0.78 2.18
N TYR A 72 -23.14 -0.50 1.29
CA TYR A 72 -21.97 -1.35 1.03
C TYR A 72 -20.75 -1.02 1.90
N GLY A 73 -20.89 -0.12 2.89
CA GLY A 73 -19.76 0.35 3.71
C GLY A 73 -18.81 1.31 2.99
N PHE A 74 -17.61 1.51 3.55
CA PHE A 74 -16.63 2.51 3.11
C PHE A 74 -15.40 1.92 2.39
N TRP A 75 -15.47 0.67 1.94
CA TRP A 75 -14.34 -0.05 1.31
C TRP A 75 -13.78 0.65 0.07
N HIS A 76 -14.64 1.30 -0.73
CA HIS A 76 -14.26 2.06 -1.92
C HIS A 76 -13.30 3.25 -1.65
N LEU A 77 -13.14 3.66 -0.39
CA LEU A 77 -12.22 4.75 -0.03
C LEU A 77 -10.76 4.29 0.10
N GLU A 78 -10.52 3.00 0.35
CA GLU A 78 -9.17 2.43 0.45
C GLU A 78 -8.38 2.55 -0.88
N PRO A 79 -8.94 2.12 -2.03
CA PRO A 79 -8.29 2.30 -3.34
C PRO A 79 -8.09 3.77 -3.72
N LEU A 80 -9.01 4.65 -3.31
CA LEU A 80 -8.95 6.09 -3.63
C LEU A 80 -7.77 6.77 -2.95
N ILE A 81 -7.51 6.44 -1.68
CA ILE A 81 -6.37 6.97 -0.93
C ILE A 81 -5.07 6.42 -1.48
N GLU A 82 -5.04 5.13 -1.80
CA GLU A 82 -3.88 4.53 -2.41
C GLU A 82 -3.56 5.20 -3.75
N ALA A 83 -4.56 5.47 -4.59
CA ALA A 83 -4.39 6.24 -5.82
C ALA A 83 -3.86 7.65 -5.56
N PHE A 84 -4.43 8.36 -4.57
CA PHE A 84 -4.02 9.73 -4.23
C PHE A 84 -2.57 9.77 -3.71
N GLY A 85 -2.22 8.83 -2.84
CA GLY A 85 -0.88 8.68 -2.30
C GLY A 85 0.13 8.33 -3.38
N GLY A 86 -0.19 7.36 -4.24
CA GLY A 86 0.60 7.00 -5.42
C GLY A 86 0.78 8.18 -6.37
N ALA A 87 -0.26 8.97 -6.64
CA ALA A 87 -0.17 10.18 -7.46
C ALA A 87 0.74 11.25 -6.85
N ALA A 88 0.56 11.56 -5.56
CA ALA A 88 1.36 12.55 -4.85
C ALA A 88 2.85 12.17 -4.80
N LEU A 89 3.13 10.89 -4.49
CA LEU A 89 4.49 10.36 -4.47
C LEU A 89 5.08 10.30 -5.89
N GLY A 90 4.30 9.88 -6.89
CA GLY A 90 4.72 9.85 -8.29
C GLY A 90 5.10 11.23 -8.82
N LEU A 91 4.28 12.24 -8.54
CA LEU A 91 4.57 13.63 -8.91
C LEU A 91 5.82 14.15 -8.19
N SER A 92 5.99 13.80 -6.92
CA SER A 92 7.19 14.14 -6.13
C SER A 92 8.45 13.52 -6.71
N CYS A 93 8.41 12.23 -7.09
CA CYS A 93 9.53 11.54 -7.73
C CYS A 93 9.86 12.14 -9.11
N LEU A 94 8.83 12.49 -9.90
CA LEU A 94 9.01 13.14 -11.19
C LEU A 94 9.67 14.51 -11.02
N TYR A 95 9.17 15.33 -10.10
CA TYR A 95 9.76 16.63 -9.77
C TYR A 95 11.22 16.47 -9.35
N ALA A 96 11.51 15.59 -8.38
CA ALA A 96 12.86 15.30 -7.92
C ALA A 96 13.81 14.87 -9.05
N THR A 97 13.34 14.01 -9.97
CA THR A 97 14.10 13.54 -11.13
C THR A 97 14.42 14.70 -12.08
N LEU A 98 13.43 15.54 -12.41
CA LEU A 98 13.63 16.71 -13.27
C LEU A 98 14.59 17.71 -12.63
N THR A 99 14.44 17.96 -11.34
CA THR A 99 15.32 18.82 -10.54
C THR A 99 16.75 18.29 -10.49
N ALA A 100 16.93 16.98 -10.33
CA ALA A 100 18.25 16.35 -10.34
C ALA A 100 18.93 16.47 -11.71
N ILE A 101 18.19 16.22 -12.80
CA ILE A 101 18.71 16.37 -14.17
C ILE A 101 19.10 17.83 -14.45
N ALA A 102 18.28 18.79 -14.02
CA ALA A 102 18.57 20.20 -14.17
C ALA A 102 19.86 20.60 -13.43
N ASP A 103 20.06 20.10 -12.20
CA ASP A 103 21.29 20.36 -11.44
C ASP A 103 22.54 19.77 -12.07
N LEU A 104 22.44 18.52 -12.55
CA LEU A 104 23.55 17.88 -13.24
C LEU A 104 23.94 18.65 -14.50
N ARG A 105 22.96 19.18 -15.25
CA ARG A 105 23.21 20.03 -16.43
C ARG A 105 23.75 21.42 -16.09
N ALA A 106 23.31 22.01 -14.98
CA ALA A 106 23.75 23.33 -14.51
C ALA A 106 25.18 23.33 -13.92
N GLY A 107 25.85 22.17 -13.90
CA GLY A 107 27.22 22.05 -13.40
C GLY A 107 27.33 21.65 -11.93
N GLY A 108 26.26 21.11 -11.33
CA GLY A 108 26.22 20.57 -9.97
C GLY A 108 26.03 21.61 -8.86
N SER A 109 25.62 21.15 -7.69
CA SER A 109 25.39 21.95 -6.49
C SER A 109 26.71 22.27 -5.77
N ARG A 110 27.09 23.56 -5.77
CA ARG A 110 28.41 24.02 -5.30
C ARG A 110 28.61 24.05 -3.78
N GLU A 111 27.57 23.90 -2.96
CA GLU A 111 27.64 24.22 -1.52
C GLU A 111 26.86 23.24 -0.61
N VAL A 112 26.92 21.94 -0.90
CA VAL A 112 26.26 20.93 -0.05
C VAL A 112 27.15 20.61 1.15
N GLN A 113 26.59 20.70 2.36
CA GLN A 113 27.29 20.35 3.60
C GLN A 113 27.24 18.83 3.85
N TYR A 114 28.08 18.08 3.14
CA TYR A 114 28.10 16.62 3.18
C TYR A 114 28.35 16.03 4.58
N GLY A 115 29.13 16.70 5.44
CA GLY A 115 29.40 16.22 6.80
C GLY A 115 28.16 16.19 7.68
N ALA A 116 27.38 17.27 7.70
CA ALA A 116 26.10 17.32 8.43
C ALA A 116 25.06 16.37 7.81
N GLY A 117 25.01 16.30 6.48
CA GLY A 117 24.13 15.38 5.76
C GLY A 117 24.39 13.91 6.06
N MET A 118 25.66 13.52 6.19
CA MET A 118 26.05 12.15 6.55
C MET A 118 25.62 11.78 7.98
N ILE A 119 25.80 12.67 8.95
CA ILE A 119 25.34 12.46 10.33
C ILE A 119 23.82 12.32 10.37
N TRP A 120 23.12 13.20 9.65
CA TRP A 120 21.67 13.14 9.54
C TRP A 120 21.19 11.83 8.92
N ALA A 121 21.74 11.44 7.76
CA ALA A 121 21.41 10.20 7.07
C ALA A 121 21.71 8.95 7.91
N ALA A 122 22.80 8.95 8.69
CA ALA A 122 23.11 7.88 9.62
C ALA A 122 22.10 7.79 10.75
N LEU A 123 21.69 8.94 11.32
CA LEU A 123 20.70 9.01 12.38
C LEU A 123 19.33 8.54 11.88
N THR A 124 18.89 9.00 10.72
CA THR A 124 17.59 8.62 10.13
C THR A 124 17.58 7.15 9.72
N ALA A 125 18.68 6.62 9.17
CA ALA A 125 18.81 5.19 8.87
C ALA A 125 18.72 4.35 10.15
N ALA A 126 19.48 4.70 11.19
CA ALA A 126 19.45 3.97 12.46
C ALA A 126 18.06 4.01 13.10
N LEU A 127 17.41 5.17 13.10
CA LEU A 127 16.05 5.32 13.62
C LEU A 127 15.04 4.53 12.79
N GLY A 128 15.18 4.53 11.45
CA GLY A 128 14.30 3.80 10.55
C GLY A 128 14.36 2.30 10.77
N PHE A 129 15.56 1.72 10.89
CA PHE A 129 15.71 0.30 11.22
C PHE A 129 15.25 -0.02 12.64
N ALA A 130 15.49 0.86 13.61
CA ALA A 130 15.00 0.68 14.98
C ALA A 130 13.47 0.65 15.02
N MET A 131 12.81 1.59 14.34
CA MET A 131 11.35 1.65 14.23
C MET A 131 10.79 0.45 13.48
N ALA A 132 11.40 0.06 12.36
CA ALA A 132 11.03 -1.16 11.64
C ALA A 132 11.07 -2.41 12.54
N TRP A 133 12.13 -2.56 13.34
CA TRP A 133 12.26 -3.67 14.26
C TRP A 133 11.23 -3.63 15.40
N LEU A 134 11.00 -2.45 15.98
CA LEU A 134 10.00 -2.24 17.03
C LEU A 134 8.58 -2.55 16.53
N MET A 135 8.20 -2.02 15.37
CA MET A 135 6.90 -2.24 14.74
C MET A 135 6.73 -3.69 14.31
N HIS A 136 7.78 -4.33 13.76
CA HIS A 136 7.73 -5.75 13.41
C HIS A 136 7.51 -6.63 14.65
N ARG A 137 8.21 -6.33 15.76
CA ARG A 137 8.02 -7.05 17.02
C ARG A 137 6.64 -6.82 17.62
N ALA A 138 6.11 -5.60 17.53
CA ALA A 138 4.76 -5.26 17.99
C ALA A 138 3.68 -5.96 17.14
N SER A 139 3.88 -6.01 15.82
CA SER A 139 3.02 -6.74 14.88
C SER A 139 2.95 -8.23 15.23
N ARG A 140 4.10 -8.89 15.47
CA ARG A 140 4.12 -10.31 15.87
C ARG A 140 3.42 -10.60 17.19
N ARG A 141 3.40 -9.65 18.13
CA ARG A 141 2.72 -9.80 19.43
C ARG A 141 1.21 -9.59 19.34
N THR A 142 0.78 -8.72 18.44
CA THR A 142 -0.62 -8.26 18.35
C THR A 142 -1.36 -8.86 17.14
N ALA A 143 -0.65 -9.62 16.29
CA ALA A 143 -1.12 -10.13 14.99
C ALA A 143 -1.75 -9.03 14.10
N SER A 144 -1.27 -7.78 14.23
CA SER A 144 -1.79 -6.65 13.47
C SER A 144 -1.10 -6.52 12.12
N GLY A 145 -1.91 -6.56 11.06
CA GLY A 145 -1.49 -6.28 9.68
C GLY A 145 -1.09 -4.82 9.46
N LEU A 146 -1.72 -3.87 10.16
CA LEU A 146 -1.39 -2.45 10.05
C LEU A 146 0.03 -2.16 10.56
N LEU A 147 0.41 -2.74 11.70
CA LEU A 147 1.77 -2.63 12.23
C LEU A 147 2.80 -3.33 11.33
N ALA A 148 2.41 -4.40 10.62
CA ALA A 148 3.29 -5.07 9.67
C ALA A 148 3.55 -4.20 8.42
N MET A 149 2.52 -3.49 7.95
CA MET A 149 2.64 -2.53 6.85
C MET A 149 3.53 -1.34 7.24
N ASP A 150 3.30 -0.76 8.42
CA ASP A 150 4.11 0.35 8.95
C ASP A 150 5.58 -0.05 9.13
N ALA A 151 5.86 -1.27 9.61
CA ALA A 151 7.21 -1.80 9.71
C ALA A 151 7.93 -1.87 8.34
N ARG A 152 7.21 -2.22 7.27
CA ARG A 152 7.76 -2.24 5.91
C ARG A 152 8.03 -0.82 5.41
N GLY A 153 7.17 0.14 5.71
CA GLY A 153 7.39 1.57 5.42
C GLY A 153 8.69 2.08 6.05
N TRP A 154 8.90 1.78 7.33
CA TRP A 154 10.14 2.10 8.04
C TRP A 154 11.39 1.42 7.47
N LEU A 155 11.27 0.19 6.94
CA LEU A 155 12.39 -0.47 6.24
C LEU A 155 12.74 0.27 4.94
N VAL A 156 11.74 0.72 4.18
CA VAL A 156 11.96 1.49 2.94
C VAL A 156 12.62 2.84 3.28
N SER A 157 12.08 3.57 4.25
CA SER A 157 12.65 4.85 4.73
C SER A 157 14.09 4.68 5.24
N GLY A 158 14.35 3.63 6.04
CA GLY A 158 15.71 3.29 6.49
C GLY A 158 16.64 2.97 5.33
N GLY A 159 16.17 2.21 4.33
CA GLY A 159 16.92 1.91 3.10
C GLY A 159 17.27 3.15 2.28
N LEU A 160 16.33 4.10 2.14
CA LEU A 160 16.56 5.39 1.49
C LEU A 160 17.65 6.19 2.21
N SER A 161 17.56 6.28 3.54
CA SER A 161 18.56 6.94 4.38
C SER A 161 19.95 6.29 4.27
N VAL A 162 20.03 4.96 4.14
CA VAL A 162 21.30 4.27 3.83
C VAL A 162 21.84 4.65 2.46
N GLY A 163 20.97 4.74 1.45
CA GLY A 163 21.36 5.22 0.12
C GLY A 163 21.98 6.63 0.16
N LEU A 164 21.36 7.54 0.91
CA LEU A 164 21.90 8.88 1.16
C LEU A 164 23.25 8.82 1.90
N LEU A 165 23.35 7.99 2.94
CA LEU A 165 24.55 7.82 3.74
C LEU A 165 25.74 7.35 2.86
N VAL A 166 25.51 6.35 2.00
CA VAL A 166 26.53 5.86 1.06
C VAL A 166 26.93 6.96 0.08
N GLY A 167 25.95 7.68 -0.48
CA GLY A 167 26.19 8.79 -1.40
C GLY A 167 27.03 9.92 -0.79
N PHE A 168 26.70 10.35 0.43
CA PHE A 168 27.44 11.39 1.13
C PHE A 168 28.81 10.93 1.65
N SER A 169 28.93 9.66 2.05
CA SER A 169 30.22 9.08 2.43
C SER A 169 31.17 9.07 1.23
N ALA A 170 30.69 8.66 0.06
CA ALA A 170 31.47 8.70 -1.19
C ALA A 170 31.86 10.14 -1.55
N ALA A 171 30.94 11.10 -1.44
CA ALA A 171 31.22 12.52 -1.65
C ALA A 171 32.31 13.05 -0.71
N ARG A 172 32.29 12.65 0.56
CA ARG A 172 33.27 13.07 1.57
C ARG A 172 34.67 12.52 1.30
N ILE A 173 34.78 11.27 0.84
CA ILE A 173 36.06 10.65 0.46
C ILE A 173 36.63 11.33 -0.79
N MET A 174 35.78 11.66 -1.77
CA MET A 174 36.21 12.35 -2.99
C MET A 174 36.62 13.81 -2.75
N ALA A 175 36.12 14.45 -1.69
CA ALA A 175 36.41 15.84 -1.36
C ALA A 175 37.89 16.12 -1.06
N ASP A 176 38.60 15.15 -0.45
CA ASP A 176 40.01 15.30 -0.07
C ASP A 176 40.97 14.79 -1.18
N GLY A 177 40.44 14.36 -2.34
CA GLY A 177 41.19 13.72 -3.42
C GLY A 177 41.17 14.49 -4.75
N PRO A 178 41.77 13.91 -5.82
CA PRO A 178 41.80 14.51 -7.16
C PRO A 178 40.40 14.64 -7.79
N LEU A 179 39.40 13.97 -7.21
CA LEU A 179 38.00 13.97 -7.65
C LEU A 179 37.16 15.07 -6.98
N ALA A 180 37.77 16.01 -6.24
CA ALA A 180 37.04 17.10 -5.56
C ALA A 180 36.12 17.92 -6.50
N ALA A 181 36.47 18.02 -7.79
CA ALA A 181 35.64 18.67 -8.79
C ALA A 181 34.29 17.96 -9.02
N TRP A 182 34.23 16.64 -8.83
CA TRP A 182 33.04 15.79 -9.04
C TRP A 182 32.06 15.82 -7.86
N VAL A 183 32.53 16.22 -6.68
CA VAL A 183 31.72 16.29 -5.45
C VAL A 183 30.47 17.14 -5.62
N ARG A 184 30.52 18.19 -6.46
CA ARG A 184 29.35 19.04 -6.76
C ARG A 184 28.20 18.30 -7.45
N TYR A 185 28.45 17.14 -8.07
CA TYR A 185 27.41 16.36 -8.75
C TYR A 185 26.81 15.27 -7.84
N CYS A 186 27.42 14.98 -6.70
CA CYS A 186 27.03 13.87 -5.84
C CYS A 186 25.59 14.01 -5.34
N ASP A 187 25.19 15.17 -4.81
CA ASP A 187 23.82 15.38 -4.31
C ASP A 187 22.76 15.18 -5.41
N GLY A 188 22.99 15.74 -6.60
CA GLY A 188 22.10 15.55 -7.76
C GLY A 188 22.05 14.10 -8.25
N LEU A 189 23.19 13.39 -8.26
CA LEU A 189 23.23 11.98 -8.67
C LEU A 189 22.53 11.08 -7.64
N VAL A 190 22.74 11.33 -6.36
CA VAL A 190 22.06 10.62 -5.27
C VAL A 190 20.55 10.85 -5.36
N LEU A 191 20.12 12.10 -5.52
CA LEU A 191 18.70 12.44 -5.70
C LEU A 191 18.12 11.70 -6.92
N LEU A 192 18.83 11.68 -8.05
CA LEU A 192 18.39 11.01 -9.27
C LEU A 192 18.24 9.50 -9.08
N VAL A 193 19.23 8.85 -8.45
CA VAL A 193 19.20 7.40 -8.20
C VAL A 193 18.06 7.06 -7.26
N VAL A 194 17.91 7.83 -6.18
CA VAL A 194 16.85 7.61 -5.19
C VAL A 194 15.46 7.84 -5.79
N SER A 195 15.25 8.92 -6.55
CA SER A 195 13.95 9.22 -7.16
C SER A 195 13.55 8.18 -8.21
N LEU A 196 14.52 7.67 -8.99
CA LEU A 196 14.28 6.59 -9.96
C LEU A 196 14.03 5.24 -9.28
N ALA A 197 14.76 4.92 -8.21
CA ALA A 197 14.54 3.69 -7.45
C ALA A 197 13.16 3.65 -6.78
N LEU A 198 12.61 4.81 -6.41
CA LEU A 198 11.27 4.91 -5.83
C LEU A 198 10.14 4.91 -6.86
N LEU A 199 10.39 5.29 -8.11
CA LEU A 199 9.39 5.45 -9.16
C LEU A 199 8.49 4.20 -9.42
N PRO A 200 8.98 2.95 -9.30
CA PRO A 200 8.13 1.76 -9.42
C PRO A 200 7.03 1.68 -8.35
N VAL A 201 7.24 2.23 -7.16
CA VAL A 201 6.29 2.18 -6.04
C VAL A 201 4.98 2.92 -6.37
N PRO A 202 4.99 4.23 -6.69
CA PRO A 202 3.77 4.96 -7.04
C PRO A 202 3.15 4.46 -8.35
N PHE A 203 3.96 4.03 -9.33
CA PHE A 203 3.43 3.48 -10.58
C PHE A 203 2.61 2.21 -10.34
N ARG A 204 3.14 1.30 -9.51
CA ARG A 204 2.43 0.08 -9.13
C ARG A 204 1.15 0.41 -8.37
N SER A 205 1.22 1.32 -7.40
CA SER A 205 0.07 1.75 -6.60
C SER A 205 -1.05 2.37 -7.46
N LEU A 206 -0.69 3.27 -8.38
CA LEU A 206 -1.63 3.85 -9.35
C LEU A 206 -2.27 2.80 -10.26
N TRP A 207 -1.48 1.83 -10.73
CA TRP A 207 -1.98 0.74 -11.57
C TRP A 207 -2.97 -0.17 -10.81
N HIS A 208 -2.65 -0.51 -9.56
CA HIS A 208 -3.55 -1.34 -8.73
C HIS A 208 -4.86 -0.60 -8.46
N ALA A 209 -4.79 0.67 -8.06
CA ALA A 209 -6.00 1.45 -7.83
C ALA A 209 -6.83 1.65 -9.10
N ALA A 210 -6.19 1.84 -10.26
CA ALA A 210 -6.90 1.91 -11.55
C ALA A 210 -7.58 0.59 -11.92
N ALA A 211 -6.93 -0.55 -11.66
CA ALA A 211 -7.50 -1.87 -11.88
C ALA A 211 -8.70 -2.15 -10.96
N GLU A 212 -8.62 -1.75 -9.68
CA GLU A 212 -9.72 -1.88 -8.72
C GLU A 212 -10.90 -0.97 -9.07
N VAL A 213 -10.65 0.28 -9.47
CA VAL A 213 -11.70 1.19 -9.98
C VAL A 213 -12.32 0.65 -11.27
N GLY A 214 -11.52 0.00 -12.11
CA GLY A 214 -11.98 -0.69 -13.32
C GLY A 214 -12.77 -1.97 -13.05
N GLN A 215 -13.00 -2.34 -11.78
CA GLN A 215 -13.64 -3.60 -11.37
C GLN A 215 -13.02 -4.84 -12.05
N MET A 216 -11.71 -4.81 -12.33
CA MET A 216 -11.05 -5.96 -12.93
C MET A 216 -11.10 -7.12 -11.95
N ALA A 217 -11.74 -8.22 -12.36
CA ALA A 217 -11.84 -9.43 -11.55
C ALA A 217 -10.44 -9.92 -11.15
N PRO A 218 -10.17 -10.21 -9.86
CA PRO A 218 -8.92 -10.84 -9.47
C PRO A 218 -8.85 -12.23 -10.12
N ALA A 219 -7.96 -12.40 -11.11
CA ALA A 219 -7.91 -13.61 -11.94
C ALA A 219 -7.80 -14.92 -11.13
N ALA A 220 -7.10 -14.87 -9.98
CA ALA A 220 -6.98 -16.01 -9.08
C ALA A 220 -8.28 -16.34 -8.34
N LEU A 221 -9.05 -15.32 -7.93
CA LEU A 221 -10.33 -15.50 -7.25
C LEU A 221 -11.40 -15.98 -8.23
N ASP A 222 -11.43 -15.41 -9.44
CA ASP A 222 -12.36 -15.82 -10.50
C ASP A 222 -12.11 -17.28 -10.93
N ALA A 223 -10.85 -17.67 -11.13
CA ALA A 223 -10.50 -19.07 -11.42
C ALA A 223 -10.93 -20.03 -10.30
N ARG A 224 -10.78 -19.61 -9.03
CA ARG A 224 -11.18 -20.41 -7.87
C ARG A 224 -12.71 -20.55 -7.77
N VAL A 225 -13.45 -19.46 -7.99
CA VAL A 225 -14.91 -19.47 -8.03
C VAL A 225 -15.39 -20.39 -9.15
N ALA A 226 -14.82 -20.30 -10.35
CA ALA A 226 -15.16 -21.15 -11.48
C ALA A 226 -14.91 -22.65 -11.18
N GLU A 227 -13.79 -22.99 -10.52
CA GLU A 227 -13.48 -24.37 -10.11
C GLU A 227 -14.53 -24.93 -9.12
N VAL A 228 -14.89 -24.15 -8.11
CA VAL A 228 -15.90 -24.54 -7.10
C VAL A 228 -17.28 -24.68 -7.74
N LEU A 229 -17.64 -23.77 -8.65
CA LEU A 229 -18.93 -23.81 -9.34
C LEU A 229 -19.03 -24.96 -10.35
N ALA A 230 -17.93 -25.33 -11.02
CA ALA A 230 -17.89 -26.51 -11.87
C ALA A 230 -18.16 -27.80 -11.08
N GLN A 231 -17.67 -27.90 -9.84
CA GLN A 231 -17.95 -29.03 -8.95
C GLN A 231 -19.40 -29.00 -8.45
N ALA A 232 -19.92 -27.82 -8.12
CA ALA A 232 -21.30 -27.64 -7.68
C ALA A 232 -22.34 -27.97 -8.75
N LEU A 233 -22.08 -27.63 -10.03
CA LEU A 233 -22.92 -28.01 -11.17
C LEU A 233 -23.15 -29.53 -11.21
N GLN A 234 -22.08 -30.31 -11.06
CA GLN A 234 -22.14 -31.78 -11.13
C GLN A 234 -22.86 -32.39 -9.92
N HIS A 235 -22.67 -31.82 -8.72
CA HIS A 235 -23.24 -32.38 -7.49
C HIS A 235 -24.71 -32.01 -7.29
N TYR A 236 -25.12 -30.81 -7.69
CA TYR A 236 -26.47 -30.27 -7.42
C TYR A 236 -27.40 -30.27 -8.65
N GLY A 237 -26.90 -30.62 -9.84
CA GLY A 237 -27.71 -30.79 -11.05
C GLY A 237 -28.11 -29.48 -11.73
N PHE A 238 -27.29 -28.43 -11.60
CA PHE A 238 -27.49 -27.18 -12.32
C PHE A 238 -26.98 -27.30 -13.76
N THR A 239 -27.53 -26.49 -14.67
CA THR A 239 -27.28 -26.59 -16.11
C THR A 239 -26.15 -25.67 -16.56
N ASP A 240 -26.04 -24.50 -15.93
CA ASP A 240 -25.08 -23.45 -16.29
C ASP A 240 -24.85 -22.51 -15.09
N PHE A 241 -23.79 -21.70 -15.12
CA PHE A 241 -23.58 -20.64 -14.14
C PHE A 241 -22.96 -19.39 -14.77
N THR A 242 -23.12 -18.25 -14.09
CA THR A 242 -22.38 -17.03 -14.36
C THR A 242 -21.90 -16.46 -13.04
N SER A 243 -20.64 -16.05 -12.97
CA SER A 243 -20.05 -15.45 -11.77
C SER A 243 -19.52 -14.06 -12.09
N TYR A 244 -19.82 -13.11 -11.21
CA TYR A 244 -19.24 -11.78 -11.20
C TYR A 244 -18.42 -11.64 -9.93
N VAL A 245 -17.12 -11.41 -10.10
CA VAL A 245 -16.18 -11.30 -8.99
C VAL A 245 -15.55 -9.93 -9.03
N THR A 246 -15.64 -9.20 -7.93
CA THR A 246 -14.97 -7.90 -7.78
C THR A 246 -14.32 -7.83 -6.42
N GLN A 247 -13.18 -7.16 -6.35
CA GLN A 247 -12.51 -6.86 -5.10
C GLN A 247 -12.41 -5.35 -4.92
N SER A 248 -12.75 -4.86 -3.73
CA SER A 248 -12.57 -3.46 -3.35
C SER A 248 -11.89 -3.44 -1.98
N GLY A 249 -10.61 -3.07 -1.95
CA GLY A 249 -9.79 -3.17 -0.74
C GLY A 249 -9.75 -4.61 -0.20
N ARG A 250 -10.11 -4.78 1.08
CA ARG A 250 -10.19 -6.10 1.76
C ARG A 250 -11.52 -6.84 1.57
N ALA A 251 -12.52 -6.23 0.93
CA ALA A 251 -13.82 -6.86 0.69
C ALA A 251 -13.86 -7.56 -0.68
N ARG A 252 -14.39 -8.78 -0.71
CA ARG A 252 -14.61 -9.56 -1.93
C ARG A 252 -16.12 -9.64 -2.18
N PHE A 253 -16.55 -9.17 -3.34
CA PHE A 253 -17.93 -9.28 -3.82
C PHE A 253 -17.98 -10.41 -4.83
N VAL A 254 -18.77 -11.43 -4.53
CA VAL A 254 -18.95 -12.61 -5.37
C VAL A 254 -20.44 -12.78 -5.60
N ASP A 255 -20.89 -12.46 -6.80
CA ASP A 255 -22.26 -12.66 -7.23
C ASP A 255 -22.31 -13.85 -8.18
N ILE A 256 -23.07 -14.87 -7.80
CA ILE A 256 -23.18 -16.15 -8.50
C ILE A 256 -24.61 -16.33 -8.94
N GLN A 257 -24.78 -16.58 -10.22
CA GLN A 257 -26.04 -16.91 -10.86
C GLN A 257 -25.99 -18.37 -11.32
N LEU A 258 -26.92 -19.20 -10.84
CA LEU A 258 -27.02 -20.61 -11.18
C LEU A 258 -28.27 -20.86 -12.02
N LEU A 259 -28.12 -21.53 -13.16
CA LEU A 259 -29.23 -21.92 -14.03
C LEU A 259 -29.75 -23.30 -13.61
N ALA A 260 -30.95 -23.33 -13.04
CA ALA A 260 -31.65 -24.55 -12.76
C ALA A 260 -32.37 -25.09 -14.01
N PRO A 261 -32.51 -26.42 -14.16
CA PRO A 261 -33.29 -27.01 -15.24
C PRO A 261 -34.79 -26.64 -15.12
N PRO A 262 -35.55 -26.69 -16.23
CA PRO A 262 -36.98 -26.43 -16.21
C PRO A 262 -37.70 -27.40 -15.27
N GLY A 263 -38.56 -26.87 -14.39
CA GLY A 263 -39.27 -27.69 -13.39
C GLY A 263 -38.43 -28.08 -12.19
N TYR A 264 -37.33 -27.37 -11.92
CA TYR A 264 -36.59 -27.50 -10.68
C TYR A 264 -37.50 -27.19 -9.48
N GLU A 265 -37.82 -28.21 -8.70
CA GLU A 265 -38.41 -28.03 -7.39
C GLU A 265 -37.27 -27.72 -6.43
N ASP A 266 -37.14 -26.44 -6.08
CA ASP A 266 -36.28 -26.02 -4.98
C ASP A 266 -36.63 -26.94 -3.79
N GLY A 267 -35.65 -27.71 -3.32
CA GLY A 267 -35.81 -28.38 -2.04
C GLY A 267 -36.10 -27.36 -0.93
N ALA A 268 -36.18 -27.81 0.32
CA ALA A 268 -36.15 -26.89 1.45
C ALA A 268 -35.00 -25.88 1.28
N VAL A 269 -35.24 -24.60 1.60
CA VAL A 269 -34.26 -23.50 1.52
C VAL A 269 -32.90 -23.90 2.11
N ASP A 270 -32.91 -24.77 3.12
CA ASP A 270 -31.76 -25.43 3.73
C ASP A 270 -30.75 -26.03 2.73
N ARG A 271 -31.22 -26.58 1.60
CA ARG A 271 -30.34 -27.14 0.56
C ARG A 271 -29.58 -26.05 -0.19
N LEU A 272 -30.22 -24.92 -0.45
CA LEU A 272 -29.60 -23.75 -1.06
C LEU A 272 -28.62 -23.09 -0.07
N ASP A 273 -28.97 -23.06 1.21
CA ASP A 273 -28.07 -22.55 2.25
C ASP A 273 -26.86 -23.46 2.47
N ALA A 274 -27.02 -24.79 2.37
CA ALA A 274 -25.90 -25.73 2.37
C ALA A 274 -24.94 -25.49 1.19
N LEU A 275 -25.50 -25.22 -0.01
CA LEU A 275 -24.70 -24.82 -1.18
C LEU A 275 -23.96 -23.51 -0.94
N ARG A 276 -24.64 -22.47 -0.44
CA ARG A 276 -24.03 -21.18 -0.09
C ARG A 276 -22.89 -21.34 0.91
N ASN A 277 -23.10 -22.14 1.96
CA ASN A 277 -22.09 -22.42 2.97
C ASN A 277 -20.89 -23.19 2.40
N HIS A 278 -21.14 -24.15 1.51
CA HIS A 278 -20.07 -24.89 0.83
C HIS A 278 -19.21 -23.97 -0.05
N ILE A 279 -19.87 -23.14 -0.86
CA ILE A 279 -19.21 -22.13 -1.72
C ILE A 279 -18.44 -21.13 -0.86
N ALA A 280 -19.06 -20.60 0.20
CA ALA A 280 -18.42 -19.68 1.13
C ALA A 280 -17.19 -20.30 1.78
N ALA A 281 -17.27 -21.54 2.28
CA ALA A 281 -16.13 -22.24 2.88
C ALA A 281 -14.99 -22.50 1.89
N ALA A 282 -15.30 -22.70 0.59
CA ALA A 282 -14.30 -22.95 -0.44
C ALA A 282 -13.57 -21.69 -0.94
N ILE A 283 -14.20 -20.51 -0.78
CA ILE A 283 -13.72 -19.22 -1.31
C ILE A 283 -13.27 -18.26 -0.20
N SER A 284 -13.77 -18.43 1.02
CA SER A 284 -13.43 -17.61 2.18
C SER A 284 -11.96 -17.81 2.56
N ASP A 285 -11.19 -16.72 2.52
CA ASP A 285 -9.96 -16.58 3.29
C ASP A 285 -10.31 -16.06 4.69
N ASP A 286 -9.62 -16.52 5.73
CA ASP A 286 -9.85 -16.10 7.14
C ASP A 286 -9.76 -14.57 7.37
N ASP A 287 -9.16 -13.82 6.44
CA ASP A 287 -8.80 -12.41 6.61
C ASP A 287 -9.64 -11.41 5.76
N ALA A 288 -10.56 -11.91 4.92
CA ALA A 288 -11.33 -11.09 3.97
C ALA A 288 -12.84 -11.10 4.26
N HIS A 289 -13.48 -9.93 4.20
CA HIS A 289 -14.94 -9.85 4.27
C HIS A 289 -15.53 -10.30 2.93
N LEU A 290 -16.12 -11.50 2.91
CA LEU A 290 -16.79 -12.07 1.74
C LEU A 290 -18.26 -11.64 1.71
N TRP A 291 -18.65 -10.89 0.68
CA TRP A 291 -20.04 -10.65 0.31
C TRP A 291 -20.43 -11.63 -0.79
N LEU A 292 -21.14 -12.68 -0.43
CA LEU A 292 -21.57 -13.74 -1.35
C LEU A 292 -23.08 -13.64 -1.61
N THR A 293 -23.44 -13.43 -2.88
CA THR A 293 -24.82 -13.55 -3.34
C THR A 293 -24.92 -14.78 -4.24
N VAL A 294 -25.81 -15.72 -3.92
CA VAL A 294 -26.11 -16.86 -4.79
C VAL A 294 -27.59 -16.82 -5.16
N SER A 295 -27.83 -16.56 -6.44
CA SER A 295 -29.14 -16.56 -7.09
C SER A 295 -29.31 -17.83 -7.91
N VAL A 296 -30.49 -18.43 -7.84
CA VAL A 296 -30.89 -19.58 -8.67
C VAL A 296 -32.06 -19.14 -9.54
N THR A 297 -31.99 -19.41 -10.83
CA THR A 297 -33.03 -19.07 -11.80
C THR A 297 -33.25 -20.21 -12.77
N CYS A 298 -34.49 -20.43 -13.21
CA CYS A 298 -34.81 -21.35 -14.31
C CYS A 298 -34.75 -20.67 -15.69
N GLU A 299 -34.62 -19.34 -15.71
CA GLU A 299 -34.63 -18.56 -16.95
C GLU A 299 -33.28 -17.85 -17.16
N ARG A 300 -32.68 -18.11 -18.31
CA ARG A 300 -31.36 -17.58 -18.69
C ARG A 300 -31.31 -16.05 -18.80
N ARG A 301 -32.46 -15.37 -18.97
CA ARG A 301 -32.52 -13.89 -19.09
C ARG A 301 -32.16 -13.13 -17.82
N TRP A 302 -32.13 -13.80 -16.67
CA TRP A 302 -31.81 -13.18 -15.38
C TRP A 302 -30.34 -13.35 -14.99
N MET A 303 -29.57 -14.13 -15.75
CA MET A 303 -28.11 -14.34 -15.60
C MET A 303 -27.31 -13.25 -16.30
#